data_AF-A0A813HKE9-F1
#
_entry.id   AF-A0A813HKE9-F1
#
_cell.length_a   1.000
_cell.length_b   1.000
_cell.length_c   1.000
_cell.angle_alpha   90.00
_cell.angle_beta   90.00
_cell.angle_gamma   90.00
#
_symmetry.space_group_name_H-M   'P 1'
#
loop_
_entity.id
_entity.type
_entity.pdbx_description
1 polymer ?
#
loop_
_entity_poly.entity_id
_entity_poly.type
_entity_poly.pdbx_seq_one_letter_code
_entity_poly.pdbx_strand_id
1 'polypeptide(L)'
;VGPIVPVSAAMRRRSVTLNNDPRMQEMKNFVGSHAHDDRLLAAADLRKGLRDKLPKDWRDEVEVLRQAEAFEDNCPMPIGSTDNIDARLQWREGMDRNMRRLIQDTQFAYAKDLPEAAQHELRCGHVDKMHEWYEKHGMKQARKEREAPAHIRYNEQDKPLPGSTRTHLSLPSSSQARCMSQTSGPS
;
A
#
# COMPACT_ATOMS: atom_id res chain seq x y z
N VAL A 1 -15.89 43.14 10.74
CA VAL A 1 -16.30 41.85 11.34
C VAL A 1 -17.36 41.26 10.44
N GLY A 2 -17.04 40.21 9.67
CA GLY A 2 -18.01 39.57 8.77
C GLY A 2 -19.11 38.85 9.57
N PRO A 3 -20.27 38.56 8.95
CA PRO A 3 -21.35 37.83 9.61
C PRO A 3 -20.88 36.43 10.04
N ILE A 4 -21.15 36.08 11.30
CA ILE A 4 -20.86 34.76 11.84
C ILE A 4 -21.84 33.79 11.20
N VAL A 5 -21.35 32.95 10.28
CA VAL A 5 -22.17 31.91 9.66
C VAL A 5 -22.43 30.82 10.70
N PRO A 6 -23.69 30.42 10.95
CA PRO A 6 -23.98 29.34 11.89
C PRO A 6 -23.37 28.04 11.36
N VAL A 7 -22.57 27.37 12.20
CA VAL A 7 -22.00 26.08 11.83
C VAL A 7 -23.09 25.02 11.74
N SER A 8 -23.06 24.25 10.65
CA SER A 8 -24.02 23.19 10.44
C SER A 8 -23.94 22.15 11.55
N ALA A 9 -25.10 21.66 12.00
CA ALA A 9 -25.16 20.59 13.00
C ALA A 9 -24.35 19.35 12.58
N ALA A 10 -24.22 19.10 11.28
CA ALA A 10 -23.39 18.03 10.73
C ALA A 10 -21.89 18.23 11.02
N MET A 11 -21.37 19.44 10.85
CA MET A 11 -19.95 19.75 11.12
C MET A 11 -19.61 19.60 12.60
N ARG A 12 -20.50 20.06 13.48
CA ARG A 12 -20.35 19.87 14.94
C ARG A 12 -20.32 18.39 15.30
N ARG A 13 -21.27 17.59 14.79
CA ARG A 13 -21.30 16.13 15.00
C ARG A 13 -19.99 15.48 14.54
N ARG A 14 -19.54 15.77 13.31
CA ARG A 14 -18.30 15.25 12.76
C ARG A 14 -17.08 15.61 13.61
N SER A 15 -16.99 16.87 14.05
CA SER A 15 -15.89 17.35 14.89
C SER A 15 -15.85 16.68 16.26
N VAL A 16 -17.00 16.36 16.84
CA VAL A 16 -17.09 15.62 18.11
C VAL A 16 -16.70 14.16 17.90
N THR A 17 -17.11 13.55 16.79
CA THR A 17 -16.78 12.16 16.44
C THR A 17 -15.51 12.02 15.59
N LEU A 18 -14.59 13.00 15.63
CA LEU A 18 -13.41 13.04 14.76
C LEU A 18 -12.52 11.80 14.91
N ASN A 19 -12.45 11.25 16.13
CA ASN A 19 -11.73 10.00 16.39
C ASN A 19 -12.32 8.80 15.66
N ASN A 20 -13.61 8.83 15.34
CA ASN A 20 -14.30 7.77 14.59
C ASN A 20 -14.39 8.09 13.08
N ASP A 21 -13.83 9.21 12.63
CA ASP A 21 -13.78 9.54 11.21
C ASP A 21 -12.91 8.49 10.48
N PRO A 22 -13.42 7.87 9.40
CA PRO A 22 -12.65 6.87 8.63
C PRO A 22 -11.27 7.36 8.19
N ARG A 23 -11.15 8.65 7.83
CA ARG A 23 -9.87 9.25 7.41
C ARG A 23 -8.87 9.28 8.56
N MET A 24 -9.34 9.69 9.74
CA MET A 24 -8.54 9.71 10.96
C MET A 24 -8.11 8.30 11.37
N GLN A 25 -9.01 7.32 11.28
CA GLN A 25 -8.72 5.92 11.57
C GLN A 25 -7.67 5.35 10.62
N GLU A 26 -7.77 5.64 9.32
CA GLU A 26 -6.77 5.19 8.35
C GLU A 26 -5.37 5.74 8.66
N MET A 27 -5.26 7.04 8.96
CA MET A 27 -3.98 7.66 9.32
C MET A 27 -3.41 7.12 10.64
N LYS A 28 -4.26 6.86 11.64
CA LYS A 28 -3.84 6.22 12.90
C LYS A 28 -3.37 4.78 12.68
N ASN A 29 -4.09 4.02 11.85
CA ASN A 29 -3.72 2.66 11.51
C ASN A 29 -2.38 2.62 10.78
N PHE A 30 -2.18 3.53 9.81
CA PHE A 30 -0.91 3.69 9.15
C PHE A 30 0.21 3.91 10.17
N VAL A 31 0.09 4.89 11.07
CA VAL A 31 1.12 5.19 12.09
C VAL A 31 1.36 4.03 13.07
N GLY A 32 0.38 3.17 13.31
CA GLY A 32 0.51 2.00 14.19
C GLY A 32 0.99 0.73 13.48
N SER A 33 1.03 0.72 12.15
CA SER A 33 1.31 -0.44 11.31
C SER A 33 2.74 -0.37 10.78
N HIS A 34 3.57 -1.32 11.22
CA HIS A 34 4.98 -1.47 10.78
C HIS A 34 5.33 -2.87 10.27
N ALA A 35 4.34 -3.75 10.12
CA ALA A 35 4.56 -5.16 9.78
C ALA A 35 5.28 -5.36 8.43
N HIS A 36 5.19 -4.41 7.50
CA HIS A 36 5.97 -4.47 6.27
C HIS A 36 7.44 -4.12 6.48
N ASP A 37 7.72 -3.12 7.29
CA ASP A 37 9.08 -2.66 7.58
C ASP A 37 9.82 -3.68 8.45
N ASP A 38 9.12 -4.29 9.41
CA ASP A 38 9.64 -5.42 10.19
C ASP A 38 10.07 -6.59 9.29
N ARG A 39 9.28 -6.89 8.25
CA ARG A 39 9.63 -7.92 7.26
C ARG A 39 10.85 -7.54 6.42
N LEU A 40 11.00 -6.25 6.07
CA LEU A 40 12.17 -5.78 5.33
C LEU A 40 13.44 -5.85 6.17
N LEU A 41 13.36 -5.44 7.44
CA LEU A 41 14.45 -5.56 8.41
C LEU A 41 14.85 -7.02 8.62
N ALA A 42 13.88 -7.91 8.87
CA ALA A 42 14.16 -9.34 9.02
C ALA A 42 14.81 -9.94 7.75
N ALA A 43 14.35 -9.55 6.56
CA ALA A 43 14.96 -9.99 5.31
C ALA A 43 16.38 -9.44 5.11
N ALA A 44 16.63 -8.20 5.53
CA ALA A 44 17.95 -7.57 5.50
C ALA A 44 18.94 -8.27 6.45
N ASP A 45 18.51 -8.55 7.68
CA ASP A 45 19.31 -9.24 8.68
C ASP A 45 19.64 -10.67 8.27
N LEU A 46 18.69 -11.40 7.68
CA LEU A 46 18.95 -12.72 7.10
C LEU A 46 20.00 -12.66 6.00
N ARG A 47 19.92 -11.67 5.10
CA ARG A 47 20.93 -11.47 4.04
C ARG A 47 22.29 -11.13 4.61
N LYS A 48 22.35 -10.27 5.63
CA LYS A 48 23.59 -9.90 6.31
C LYS A 48 24.23 -11.12 6.97
N GLY A 49 23.45 -11.90 7.71
CA GLY A 49 23.90 -13.14 8.34
C GLY A 49 24.40 -14.19 7.33
N LEU A 50 23.81 -14.26 6.14
CA LEU A 50 24.30 -15.12 5.06
C LEU A 50 25.63 -14.61 4.47
N ARG A 51 25.72 -13.30 4.23
CA ARG A 51 26.95 -12.64 3.75
C ARG A 51 28.10 -12.85 4.72
N ASP A 52 27.83 -12.77 6.02
CA ASP A 52 28.83 -12.88 7.06
C ASP A 52 29.41 -14.30 7.19
N LYS A 53 28.66 -15.31 6.76
CA LYS A 53 29.08 -16.71 6.73
C LYS A 53 29.88 -17.12 5.49
N LEU A 54 29.88 -16.31 4.43
CA LEU A 54 30.65 -16.61 3.21
C LEU A 54 32.15 -16.40 3.44
N PRO A 55 33.04 -17.20 2.82
CA PRO A 55 34.47 -16.89 2.78
C PRO A 55 34.72 -15.47 2.25
N LYS A 56 35.75 -14.78 2.77
CA LYS A 56 36.03 -13.39 2.37
C LYS A 56 36.23 -13.27 0.85
N ASP A 57 36.98 -14.20 0.26
CA ASP A 57 37.30 -14.23 -1.16
C ASP A 57 36.03 -14.25 -2.03
N TRP A 58 35.00 -14.99 -1.60
CA TRP A 58 33.73 -15.09 -2.32
C TRP A 58 32.90 -13.82 -2.18
N ARG A 59 33.01 -13.09 -1.05
CA ARG A 59 32.32 -11.80 -0.88
C ARG A 59 32.89 -10.75 -1.80
N ASP A 60 34.22 -10.72 -1.92
CA ASP A 60 34.94 -9.79 -2.78
C ASP A 60 34.62 -10.08 -4.26
N GLU A 61 34.58 -11.37 -4.64
CA GLU A 61 34.23 -11.80 -6.00
C GLU A 61 32.78 -11.45 -6.40
N VAL A 62 31.81 -11.66 -5.50
CA VAL A 62 30.40 -11.27 -5.72
C VAL A 62 30.26 -9.75 -5.86
N GLU A 63 31.04 -8.96 -5.10
CA GLU A 63 31.01 -7.50 -5.19
C GLU A 63 31.62 -7.01 -6.50
N VAL A 64 32.71 -7.64 -6.95
CA VAL A 64 33.32 -7.37 -8.27
C VAL A 64 32.35 -7.68 -9.40
N LEU A 65 31.65 -8.82 -9.36
CA LEU A 65 30.63 -9.17 -10.35
C LEU A 65 29.48 -8.15 -10.39
N ARG A 66 29.02 -7.69 -9.22
CA ARG A 66 27.98 -6.65 -9.13
C ARG A 66 28.46 -5.32 -9.71
N GLN A 67 29.72 -4.95 -9.51
CA GLN A 67 30.30 -3.75 -10.09
C GLN A 67 30.44 -3.85 -11.62
N ALA A 68 30.83 -5.02 -12.14
CA ALA A 68 30.93 -5.27 -13.57
C ALA A 68 29.57 -5.17 -14.26
N GLU A 69 28.53 -5.81 -13.70
CA GLU A 69 27.15 -5.74 -14.22
C GLU A 69 26.62 -4.29 -14.21
N ALA A 70 26.84 -3.54 -13.13
CA ALA A 70 26.43 -2.13 -13.06
C ALA A 70 27.16 -1.23 -14.08
N PHE A 71 28.41 -1.55 -14.40
CA PHE A 71 29.18 -0.84 -15.43
C PHE A 71 28.65 -1.13 -16.83
N GLU A 72 28.29 -2.39 -17.12
CA GLU A 72 27.67 -2.77 -18.40
C GLU A 72 26.33 -2.07 -18.63
N ASP A 73 25.52 -1.92 -17.58
CA ASP A 73 24.22 -1.25 -17.64
C ASP A 73 24.28 0.29 -17.61
N ASN A 74 25.48 0.89 -17.53
CA ASN A 74 25.67 2.34 -17.39
C ASN A 74 24.96 2.92 -16.15
N CYS A 75 24.80 2.11 -15.09
CA CYS A 75 24.20 2.53 -13.84
C CYS A 75 25.28 3.15 -12.91
N PRO A 76 25.07 4.37 -12.38
CA PRO A 76 26.04 5.02 -11.51
C PRO A 76 26.10 4.33 -10.14
N MET A 77 27.06 3.41 -10.01
CA MET A 77 27.39 2.58 -8.85
C MET A 77 26.21 1.74 -8.29
N PRO A 78 26.44 0.46 -7.94
CA PRO A 78 25.42 -0.34 -7.32
C PRO A 78 25.09 0.24 -5.94
N ILE A 79 23.89 0.81 -5.78
CA ILE A 79 23.33 1.15 -4.48
C ILE A 79 23.43 -0.12 -3.62
N GLY A 80 24.07 -0.03 -2.45
CA GLY A 80 24.22 -1.18 -1.57
C GLY A 80 22.84 -1.82 -1.35
N SER A 81 22.76 -3.15 -1.38
CA SER A 81 21.48 -3.86 -1.22
C SER A 81 20.72 -3.45 0.05
N THR A 82 21.41 -2.89 1.04
CA THR A 82 20.86 -2.36 2.29
C THR A 82 20.52 -0.87 2.23
N ASP A 83 21.20 -0.07 1.41
CA ASP A 83 21.01 1.39 1.36
C ASP A 83 19.59 1.77 0.94
N ASN A 84 18.98 0.97 0.04
CA ASN A 84 17.58 1.12 -0.34
C ASN A 84 16.61 0.81 0.81
N ILE A 85 16.99 -0.09 1.72
CA ILE A 85 16.20 -0.45 2.90
C ILE A 85 16.32 0.67 3.93
N ASP A 86 17.54 1.15 4.19
CA ASP A 86 17.79 2.25 5.13
C ASP A 86 17.12 3.55 4.69
N ALA A 87 17.24 3.93 3.42
CA ALA A 87 16.56 5.10 2.87
C ALA A 87 15.02 4.98 3.00
N ARG A 88 14.48 3.77 2.84
CA ARG A 88 13.06 3.52 3.01
C ARG A 88 12.62 3.61 4.47
N LEU A 89 13.39 3.07 5.40
CA LEU A 89 13.13 3.15 6.84
C LEU A 89 13.21 4.60 7.33
N GLN A 90 14.22 5.35 6.90
CA GLN A 90 14.33 6.77 7.21
C GLN A 90 13.14 7.57 6.66
N TRP A 91 12.73 7.30 5.41
CA TRP A 91 11.54 7.90 4.84
C TRP A 91 10.29 7.58 5.69
N ARG A 92 10.16 6.32 6.12
CA ARG A 92 9.04 5.86 6.95
C ARG A 92 9.00 6.61 8.28
N GLU A 93 10.11 6.66 9.00
CA GLU A 93 10.20 7.35 10.28
C GLU A 93 9.88 8.84 10.14
N GLY A 94 10.36 9.48 9.07
CA GLY A 94 10.04 10.87 8.73
C GLY A 94 8.53 11.06 8.51
N MET A 95 7.90 10.16 7.76
CA MET A 95 6.46 10.16 7.52
C MET A 95 5.66 9.99 8.81
N ASP A 96 6.03 9.02 9.65
CA ASP A 96 5.35 8.75 10.93
C ASP A 96 5.49 9.92 11.90
N ARG A 97 6.67 10.53 11.98
CA ARG A 97 6.91 11.73 12.79
C ARG A 97 6.00 12.87 12.35
N ASN A 98 5.94 13.14 11.05
CA ASN A 98 5.09 14.18 10.49
C ASN A 98 3.61 13.89 10.75
N MET A 99 3.18 12.63 10.56
CA MET A 99 1.79 12.23 10.77
C MET A 99 1.37 12.32 12.25
N ARG A 100 2.20 11.84 13.18
CA ARG A 100 1.94 11.96 14.62
C ARG A 100 1.77 13.42 15.03
N ARG A 101 2.63 14.30 14.52
CA ARG A 101 2.54 15.74 14.78
C ARG A 101 1.24 16.34 14.25
N LEU A 102 0.88 16.05 13.00
CA LEU A 102 -0.35 16.56 12.39
C LEU A 102 -1.62 16.06 13.10
N ILE A 103 -1.62 14.79 13.55
CA ILE A 103 -2.73 14.24 14.35
C ILE A 103 -2.82 14.97 15.70
N GLN A 104 -1.67 15.24 16.33
CA GLN A 104 -1.61 15.95 17.62
C GLN A 104 -2.19 17.37 17.52
N ASP A 105 -1.96 18.09 16.42
CA ASP A 105 -2.50 19.44 16.21
C ASP A 105 -4.04 19.49 16.29
N THR A 106 -4.74 18.42 15.90
CA THR A 106 -6.22 18.34 16.03
C THR A 106 -6.70 18.34 17.47
N GLN A 107 -5.84 17.95 18.41
CA GLN A 107 -6.11 17.91 19.85
C GLN A 107 -5.83 19.25 20.53
N PHE A 108 -5.01 20.12 19.92
CA PHE A 108 -4.68 21.44 20.48
C PHE A 108 -5.50 22.60 19.90
N ALA A 109 -6.34 22.35 18.89
CA ALA A 109 -7.19 23.36 18.27
C ALA A 109 -8.32 23.95 19.17
N TYR A 110 -8.29 23.71 20.48
CA TYR A 110 -9.30 24.17 21.46
C TYR A 110 -8.90 25.46 22.19
N ALA A 111 -8.39 26.46 21.47
CA ALA A 111 -8.17 27.76 22.07
C ALA A 111 -9.52 28.39 22.45
N LYS A 112 -9.66 28.78 23.73
CA LYS A 112 -10.90 29.34 24.29
C LYS A 112 -11.32 30.66 23.64
N ASP A 113 -10.39 31.33 22.99
CA ASP A 113 -10.60 32.65 22.38
C ASP A 113 -11.26 32.57 21.00
N LEU A 114 -11.33 31.37 20.40
CA LEU A 114 -11.98 31.18 19.11
C LEU A 114 -13.48 30.89 19.26
N PRO A 115 -14.34 31.43 18.38
CA PRO A 115 -15.75 31.02 18.30
C PRO A 115 -15.88 29.52 18.09
N GLU A 116 -16.82 28.88 18.80
CA GLU A 116 -17.09 27.42 18.71
C GLU A 116 -17.28 26.95 17.26
N ALA A 117 -17.97 27.77 16.46
CA ALA A 117 -18.14 27.57 15.02
C ALA A 117 -16.80 27.37 14.29
N ALA A 118 -15.88 28.31 14.45
CA ALA A 118 -14.57 28.26 13.80
C ALA A 118 -13.73 27.08 14.29
N GLN A 119 -13.86 26.68 15.57
CA GLN A 119 -13.14 25.52 16.11
C GLN A 119 -13.51 24.22 15.39
N HIS A 120 -14.81 23.96 15.19
CA HIS A 120 -15.25 22.74 14.52
C HIS A 120 -14.81 22.68 13.06
N GLU A 121 -14.92 23.81 12.35
CA GLU A 121 -14.50 23.92 10.96
C GLU A 121 -13.00 23.71 10.80
N LEU A 122 -12.18 24.36 11.65
CA LEU A 122 -10.73 24.19 11.63
C LEU A 122 -10.32 22.73 11.90
N ARG A 123 -10.96 22.06 12.84
CA ARG A 123 -10.63 20.65 13.16
C ARG A 123 -10.97 19.71 12.00
N CYS A 124 -12.17 19.81 11.45
CA CYS A 124 -12.57 18.98 10.32
C CYS A 124 -11.73 19.29 9.07
N GLY A 125 -11.52 20.58 8.77
CA GLY A 125 -10.71 21.02 7.64
C GLY A 125 -9.23 20.61 7.76
N HIS A 126 -8.68 20.59 8.98
CA HIS A 126 -7.32 20.10 9.21
C HIS A 126 -7.20 18.60 8.92
N VAL A 127 -8.17 17.79 9.38
CA VAL A 127 -8.20 16.35 9.06
C VAL A 127 -8.30 16.11 7.57
N ASP A 128 -9.11 16.90 6.86
CA ASP A 128 -9.26 16.78 5.41
C ASP A 128 -7.95 17.09 4.67
N LYS A 129 -7.26 18.17 5.04
CA LYS A 129 -5.96 18.53 4.47
C LYS A 129 -4.87 17.51 4.81
N MET A 130 -4.86 17.02 6.05
CA MET A 130 -3.92 15.99 6.50
C MET A 130 -4.13 14.68 5.72
N HIS A 131 -5.39 14.29 5.50
CA HIS A 131 -5.73 13.11 4.70
C HIS A 131 -5.35 13.29 3.23
N GLU A 132 -5.59 14.46 2.64
CA GLU A 132 -5.14 14.76 1.26
C GLU A 132 -3.61 14.66 1.11
N TRP A 133 -2.86 15.19 2.09
CA TRP A 133 -1.41 15.04 2.14
C TRP A 133 -0.99 13.57 2.29
N TYR A 134 -1.67 12.83 3.16
CA TYR A 134 -1.47 11.39 3.33
C TYR A 134 -1.75 10.59 2.04
N GLU A 135 -2.80 10.92 1.28
CA GLU A 135 -3.08 10.25 0.00
C GLU A 135 -1.97 10.49 -1.01
N LYS A 136 -1.43 11.71 -1.08
CA LYS A 136 -0.36 12.07 -2.01
C LYS A 136 0.97 11.40 -1.67
N HIS A 137 1.31 11.31 -0.38
CA HIS A 137 2.65 10.89 0.07
C HIS A 137 2.69 9.49 0.71
N GLY A 138 1.65 9.07 1.42
CA GLY A 138 1.61 7.83 2.22
C GLY A 138 0.97 6.62 1.56
N MET A 139 0.01 6.81 0.64
CA MET A 139 -0.80 5.69 0.11
C MET A 139 0.00 4.57 -0.56
N LYS A 140 1.15 4.88 -1.17
CA LYS A 140 2.00 3.85 -1.79
C LYS A 140 2.50 2.82 -0.78
N GLN A 141 2.76 3.24 0.47
CA GLN A 141 3.21 2.35 1.53
C GLN A 141 2.05 1.71 2.27
N ALA A 142 0.97 2.46 2.51
CA ALA A 142 -0.25 1.91 3.11
C ALA A 142 -0.81 0.72 2.31
N ARG A 143 -0.68 0.76 0.97
CA ARG A 143 -1.03 -0.38 0.09
C ARG A 143 -0.14 -1.61 0.29
N LYS A 144 1.13 -1.44 0.68
CA LYS A 144 2.10 -2.52 0.91
C LYS A 144 2.03 -3.08 2.33
N GLU A 145 1.53 -2.29 3.28
CA GLU A 145 1.26 -2.73 4.65
C GLU A 145 0.05 -3.64 4.76
N ARG A 146 -0.98 -3.41 3.94
CA ARG A 146 -2.10 -4.34 3.83
C ARG A 146 -1.53 -5.71 3.49
N GLU A 147 -1.74 -6.67 4.38
CA GLU A 147 -1.38 -8.06 4.12
C GLU A 147 -1.98 -8.44 2.77
N ALA A 148 -1.12 -8.81 1.83
CA ALA A 148 -1.59 -9.36 0.58
C ALA A 148 -2.46 -10.58 0.95
N PRO A 149 -3.66 -10.72 0.38
CA PRO A 149 -4.47 -11.90 0.61
C PRO A 149 -3.60 -13.14 0.42
N ALA A 150 -3.62 -14.04 1.40
CA ALA A 150 -2.68 -15.18 1.48
C ALA A 150 -2.68 -16.09 0.24
N HIS A 151 -3.64 -15.91 -0.66
CA HIS A 151 -3.75 -16.62 -1.92
C HIS A 151 -4.43 -15.75 -2.97
N ILE A 152 -3.91 -15.78 -4.19
CA ILE A 152 -4.69 -15.44 -5.38
C ILE A 152 -5.81 -16.47 -5.45
N ARG A 153 -7.03 -16.07 -5.09
CA ARG A 153 -8.19 -16.93 -5.26
C ARG A 153 -8.43 -17.11 -6.75
N TYR A 154 -8.31 -18.35 -7.19
CA TYR A 154 -8.70 -18.76 -8.52
C TYR A 154 -10.21 -18.73 -8.61
N ASN A 155 -10.74 -17.93 -9.54
CA ASN A 155 -12.14 -17.97 -9.94
C ASN A 155 -12.20 -18.46 -11.38
N GLU A 156 -12.81 -19.62 -11.59
CA GLU A 156 -12.96 -20.26 -12.90
C GLU A 156 -13.74 -19.39 -13.90
N GLN A 157 -14.60 -18.50 -13.39
CA GLN A 157 -15.43 -17.63 -14.23
C GLN A 157 -14.73 -16.35 -14.67
N ASP A 158 -13.57 -16.00 -14.09
CA ASP A 158 -12.86 -14.77 -14.44
C ASP A 158 -12.03 -14.95 -15.73
N LYS A 159 -12.09 -13.94 -16.61
CA LYS A 159 -11.37 -13.93 -17.88
C LYS A 159 -9.86 -14.17 -17.64
N PRO A 160 -9.20 -15.00 -18.48
CA PRO A 160 -7.74 -15.14 -18.43
C PRO A 160 -7.04 -13.80 -18.54
N LEU A 161 -6.06 -13.57 -17.67
CA LEU A 161 -5.15 -12.43 -17.81
C LEU A 161 -4.29 -12.62 -19.07
N PRO A 162 -3.91 -11.54 -19.76
CA PRO A 162 -3.00 -11.62 -20.91
C PRO A 162 -1.69 -12.31 -20.50
N GLY A 163 -1.25 -13.30 -21.28
CA GLY A 163 -0.10 -14.17 -20.97
C GLY A 163 -0.43 -15.38 -20.08
N SER A 164 -1.69 -15.55 -19.65
CA SER A 164 -2.11 -16.73 -18.91
C SER A 164 -2.31 -17.92 -19.84
N THR A 165 -1.75 -19.08 -19.48
CA THR A 165 -1.95 -20.35 -20.19
C THR A 165 -3.31 -21.01 -19.93
N ARG A 166 -4.25 -20.28 -19.31
CA ARG A 166 -5.62 -20.77 -19.04
C ARG A 166 -6.29 -21.16 -20.35
N THR A 167 -6.41 -22.45 -20.59
CA THR A 167 -7.19 -23.02 -21.67
C THR A 167 -8.65 -22.85 -21.28
N HIS A 168 -9.38 -21.96 -21.95
CA HIS A 168 -10.84 -21.94 -21.78
C HIS A 168 -11.32 -23.31 -22.26
N LEU A 169 -11.83 -24.14 -21.34
CA LEU A 169 -12.65 -25.28 -21.73
C LEU A 169 -13.89 -24.65 -22.36
N SER A 170 -13.82 -24.35 -23.66
CA SER A 170 -14.99 -23.98 -24.43
C SER A 170 -15.92 -25.19 -24.32
N LEU A 171 -16.97 -25.07 -23.51
CA LEU A 171 -18.07 -26.02 -23.53
C LEU A 171 -18.44 -26.25 -25.01
N PRO A 172 -18.55 -27.51 -25.46
CA PRO A 172 -18.90 -27.79 -26.84
C PRO A 172 -20.20 -27.07 -27.15
N SER A 173 -20.13 -26.15 -28.12
CA SER A 173 -21.27 -25.40 -28.60
C SER A 173 -22.37 -26.40 -28.97
N SER A 174 -23.47 -26.35 -28.24
CA SER A 174 -24.70 -27.13 -28.44
C SER A 174 -25.41 -26.70 -29.73
N SER A 175 -24.74 -26.90 -30.87
CA SER A 175 -25.24 -26.57 -32.20
C SER A 175 -24.90 -27.68 -33.19
N GLN A 176 -25.15 -28.94 -32.82
CA GLN A 176 -25.29 -30.04 -33.77
C GLN A 176 -26.15 -31.16 -33.18
N ALA A 177 -27.37 -30.79 -32.79
CA ALA A 177 -28.48 -31.74 -32.75
C ALA A 177 -29.20 -31.66 -34.10
N ARG A 178 -28.90 -32.58 -35.03
CA ARG A 178 -29.85 -32.99 -36.09
C ARG A 178 -29.33 -34.15 -36.94
N CYS A 179 -30.19 -35.17 -37.06
CA CYS A 179 -30.40 -36.00 -38.25
C CYS A 179 -29.27 -37.01 -38.60
N MET A 180 -29.49 -38.32 -38.78
CA MET A 180 -30.69 -39.12 -38.95
C MET A 180 -30.39 -40.57 -38.54
N SER A 181 -31.37 -41.19 -37.91
CA SER A 181 -31.60 -42.63 -37.88
C SER A 181 -31.98 -43.15 -39.27
N GLN A 182 -31.48 -44.32 -39.66
CA GLN A 182 -32.10 -45.36 -40.52
C GLN A 182 -31.05 -46.47 -40.74
N THR A 183 -31.11 -47.62 -40.07
CA THR A 183 -31.92 -48.83 -40.35
C THR A 183 -31.81 -49.34 -41.79
N SER A 184 -31.11 -50.46 -41.99
CA SER A 184 -31.61 -51.69 -42.65
C SER A 184 -30.44 -52.59 -43.13
N GLY A 185 -30.40 -53.83 -42.63
CA GLY A 185 -29.90 -54.98 -43.41
C GLY A 185 -30.95 -55.38 -44.47
N PRO A 186 -30.97 -56.57 -45.08
CA PRO A 186 -30.19 -57.80 -44.88
C PRO A 186 -29.51 -58.23 -46.23
N SER A 187 -28.94 -59.40 -46.51
CA SER A 187 -28.88 -60.77 -45.97
C SER A 187 -27.55 -61.38 -46.39
#